data_AF-M7CNP2-F1
#
_entry.id   AF-M7CNP2-F1
#
_cell.length_a   1.000
_cell.length_b   1.000
_cell.length_c   1.000
_cell.angle_alpha   90.00
_cell.angle_beta   90.00
_cell.angle_gamma   90.00
#
_symmetry.space_group_name_H-M   'P 1'
#
loop_
_entity.id
_entity.type
_entity.pdbx_description
1 polymer ?
#
loop_
_entity_poly.entity_id
_entity_poly.type
_entity_poly.pdbx_seq_one_letter_code
_entity_poly.pdbx_strand_id
1 'polypeptide(L)'
;MNPHLLTLARLSCPSVTVKPVSREQSDPQPSEDKASFEVLADDGKVIGYVKAWHDATDYAGFVHFDADGNILDWKVFNEYSRQ
;
A
#
# COMPACT_ATOMS: atom_id res chain seq x y z
N MET A 1 8.29 -0.96 10.53
CA MET A 1 7.50 -1.02 9.28
C MET A 1 7.26 -2.48 8.95
N ASN A 2 6.00 -2.87 8.76
CA ASN A 2 5.64 -4.26 8.51
C ASN A 2 6.06 -4.68 7.08
N PRO A 3 6.98 -5.65 6.90
CA PRO A 3 7.49 -6.04 5.57
C PRO A 3 6.41 -6.69 4.69
N HIS A 4 5.33 -7.19 5.29
CA HIS A 4 4.21 -7.76 4.55
C HIS A 4 3.46 -6.68 3.74
N LEU A 5 3.31 -5.48 4.30
CA LEU A 5 2.64 -4.35 3.62
C LEU A 5 3.41 -3.88 2.38
N LEU A 6 4.74 -3.92 2.43
CA LEU A 6 5.58 -3.64 1.27
C LEU A 6 5.41 -4.70 0.17
N THR A 7 5.25 -5.97 0.57
CA THR A 7 4.99 -7.06 -0.38
C THR A 7 3.65 -6.85 -1.08
N LEU A 8 2.60 -6.46 -0.34
CA LEU A 8 1.28 -6.13 -0.91
C LEU A 8 1.37 -4.96 -1.89
N ALA A 9 2.11 -3.91 -1.53
CA ALA A 9 2.28 -2.77 -2.40
C ALA A 9 3.04 -3.12 -3.70
N ARG A 10 4.04 -4.01 -3.61
CA ARG A 10 4.76 -4.53 -4.79
C ARG A 10 3.89 -5.44 -5.67
N LEU A 11 2.95 -6.18 -5.09
CA LEU A 11 2.00 -7.00 -5.87
C LEU A 11 1.08 -6.15 -6.73
N SER A 12 0.67 -4.97 -6.25
CA SER A 12 -0.10 -4.00 -7.03
C SER A 12 0.69 -3.42 -8.21
N CYS A 13 2.02 -3.36 -8.08
CA CYS A 13 2.89 -2.50 -8.86
C CYS A 13 4.21 -3.23 -9.19
N PRO A 14 4.17 -4.31 -9.99
CA PRO A 14 5.30 -5.23 -10.14
C PRO A 14 6.50 -4.65 -10.91
N SER A 15 6.28 -3.63 -11.75
CA SER A 15 7.30 -3.04 -12.63
C SER A 15 7.84 -1.70 -12.16
N VAL A 16 7.39 -1.19 -11.00
CA VAL A 16 7.68 0.18 -10.56
C VAL A 16 8.28 0.19 -9.17
N THR A 17 9.05 1.25 -8.88
CA THR A 17 9.70 1.39 -7.57
C THR A 17 8.69 1.93 -6.57
N VAL A 18 8.46 1.20 -5.50
CA VAL A 18 7.56 1.61 -4.42
C VAL A 18 8.39 2.03 -3.22
N LYS A 19 8.19 3.27 -2.73
CA LYS A 19 8.87 3.79 -1.54
C LYS A 19 7.90 4.07 -0.40
N PRO A 20 8.24 3.71 0.84
CA PRO A 20 7.41 4.03 1.99
C PRO A 20 7.36 5.54 2.20
N VAL A 21 6.17 6.08 2.41
CA VAL A 21 6.00 7.48 2.78
C VAL A 21 6.24 7.60 4.28
N SER A 22 7.27 8.36 4.65
CA SER A 22 7.51 8.72 6.06
C SER A 22 6.38 9.63 6.53
N ARG A 23 5.56 9.12 7.46
CA ARG A 23 4.36 9.74 8.06
C ARG A 23 4.50 11.25 8.29
N GLU A 24 3.59 12.03 7.73
CA GLU A 24 3.21 13.32 8.31
C GLU A 24 2.26 13.07 9.50
N GLN A 25 2.45 13.84 10.58
CA GLN A 25 1.97 13.61 11.96
C GLN A 25 0.44 13.70 12.17
N SER A 26 -0.38 13.55 11.12
CA SER A 26 -1.81 13.87 11.16
C SER A 26 -2.76 12.68 11.24
N ASP A 27 -2.26 11.44 11.29
CA ASP A 27 -3.11 10.26 11.50
C ASP A 27 -3.22 9.97 13.01
N PRO A 28 -4.41 10.11 13.63
CA PRO A 28 -4.58 10.10 15.09
C PRO A 28 -4.34 8.73 15.76
N GLN A 29 -4.08 7.67 14.99
CA GLN A 29 -3.67 6.38 15.56
C GLN A 29 -2.57 5.72 14.72
N PRO A 30 -1.36 5.56 15.28
CA PRO A 30 -0.29 4.84 14.62
C PRO A 30 -0.54 3.33 14.69
N SER A 31 -1.43 2.79 13.85
CA SER A 31 -1.50 1.34 13.66
C SER A 31 -0.26 0.91 12.86
N GLU A 32 0.54 -0.02 13.40
CA GLU A 32 1.63 -0.66 12.65
C GLU A 32 1.11 -1.47 11.45
N ASP A 33 -0.20 -1.69 11.44
CA ASP A 33 -0.97 -2.44 10.47
C ASP A 33 -1.38 -1.61 9.26
N LYS A 34 -1.02 -0.32 9.17
CA LYS A 34 -1.33 0.52 8.00
C LYS A 34 -0.09 1.25 7.51
N ALA A 35 0.14 1.22 6.20
CA ALA A 35 1.27 1.89 5.56
C ALA A 35 0.87 2.50 4.21
N SER A 36 1.46 3.66 3.92
CA SER A 36 1.32 4.35 2.63
C SER A 36 2.66 4.33 1.90
N PHE A 37 2.60 4.18 0.59
CA PHE A 37 3.75 4.10 -0.28
C PHE A 37 3.54 4.99 -1.51
N GLU A 38 4.61 5.64 -1.96
CA GLU A 38 4.68 6.31 -3.25
C GLU A 38 5.08 5.30 -4.32
N VAL A 39 4.41 5.40 -5.47
CA VAL A 39 4.76 4.68 -6.69
C VAL A 39 5.56 5.63 -7.57
N LEU A 40 6.80 5.25 -7.86
CA LEU A 40 7.74 6.04 -8.64
C LEU A 40 7.94 5.44 -10.02
N ALA A 41 7.90 6.29 -11.04
CA ALA A 41 8.39 5.97 -12.37
C ALA A 41 9.93 5.81 -12.36
N ASP A 42 10.49 5.29 -13.45
CA ASP A 42 11.93 5.11 -13.63
C ASP A 42 12.73 6.41 -13.49
N ASP A 43 12.13 7.55 -13.83
CA ASP A 43 12.74 8.87 -13.67
C ASP A 43 12.68 9.42 -12.23
N GLY A 44 12.07 8.68 -11.30
CA GLY A 44 11.92 9.05 -9.90
C GLY A 44 10.73 9.98 -9.61
N LYS A 45 9.90 10.30 -10.60
CA LYS A 45 8.64 11.03 -10.40
C LYS A 45 7.58 10.13 -9.76
N VAL A 46 6.81 10.69 -8.82
CA VAL A 46 5.63 10.05 -8.25
C VAL A 46 4.52 10.00 -9.31
N ILE A 47 4.07 8.79 -9.62
CA ILE A 47 3.00 8.51 -10.58
C ILE A 47 1.75 7.93 -9.91
N GLY A 48 1.82 7.68 -8.61
CA GLY A 48 0.70 7.14 -7.85
C GLY A 48 1.07 6.85 -6.40
N TYR A 49 0.10 6.31 -5.68
CA TYR A 49 0.21 5.99 -4.27
C TYR A 49 -0.43 4.64 -3.97
N VAL A 50 0.19 3.84 -3.11
CA VAL A 50 -0.42 2.62 -2.60
C VAL A 50 -0.63 2.74 -1.11
N LYS A 51 -1.86 2.50 -0.66
CA LYS A 51 -2.17 2.31 0.76
C LYS A 51 -2.36 0.83 0.98
N ALA A 52 -1.58 0.24 1.87
CA ALA A 52 -1.73 -1.15 2.29
C ALA A 52 -2.07 -1.21 3.77
N TRP A 53 -2.93 -2.17 4.11
CA TRP A 53 -3.30 -2.42 5.50
C TRP A 53 -3.34 -3.92 5.80
N HIS A 54 -3.18 -4.21 7.07
CA HIS A 54 -3.47 -5.46 7.73
C HIS A 54 -4.51 -5.13 8.81
N ASP A 55 -5.43 -6.03 9.04
CA ASP A 55 -6.38 -5.97 10.14
C ASP A 55 -6.03 -7.06 11.16
N ALA A 56 -6.52 -6.90 12.39
CA ALA A 56 -6.33 -7.88 13.47
C ALA A 56 -7.05 -9.22 13.19
N THR A 57 -7.90 -9.27 12.16
CA THR A 57 -8.68 -10.44 11.74
C THR A 57 -8.10 -11.18 10.53
N ASP A 58 -6.79 -11.08 10.27
CA ASP A 58 -6.09 -11.70 9.12
C ASP A 58 -6.60 -11.25 7.73
N TYR A 59 -7.26 -10.09 7.70
CA TYR A 59 -7.53 -9.39 6.46
C TYR A 59 -6.34 -8.52 6.13
N ALA A 60 -5.89 -8.58 4.88
CA ALA A 60 -4.91 -7.65 4.35
C ALA A 60 -5.45 -7.04 3.07
N GLY A 61 -5.00 -5.85 2.70
CA GLY A 61 -5.45 -5.25 1.46
C GLY A 61 -4.55 -4.15 0.99
N PHE A 62 -4.78 -3.73 -0.25
CA PHE A 62 -4.22 -2.51 -0.78
C PHE A 62 -5.23 -1.77 -1.65
N VAL A 63 -5.01 -0.47 -1.79
CA VAL A 63 -5.60 0.40 -2.80
C VAL A 63 -4.47 1.15 -3.48
N HIS A 64 -4.49 1.15 -4.80
CA HIS A 64 -3.60 1.90 -5.66
C HIS A 64 -4.34 3.09 -6.26
N PHE A 65 -3.77 4.27 -6.09
CA PHE A 65 -4.23 5.54 -6.64
C PHE A 65 -3.26 6.03 -7.71
N ASP A 66 -3.77 6.67 -8.76
CA ASP A 66 -2.94 7.48 -9.64
C ASP A 66 -2.57 8.82 -8.98
N ALA A 67 -1.72 9.62 -9.63
CA ALA A 67 -1.25 10.90 -9.10
C ALA A 67 -2.36 11.96 -8.88
N ASP A 68 -3.47 11.87 -9.62
CA ASP A 68 -4.68 12.70 -9.48
C ASP A 68 -5.60 12.19 -8.35
N GLY A 69 -5.31 11.01 -7.80
CA GLY A 69 -6.06 10.41 -6.69
C GLY A 69 -7.21 9.50 -7.13
N ASN A 70 -7.34 9.16 -8.41
CA ASN A 70 -8.33 8.16 -8.84
C ASN A 70 -7.84 6.76 -8.50
N ILE A 71 -8.78 5.87 -8.17
CA ILE A 71 -8.47 4.48 -7.84
C ILE A 71 -8.16 3.73 -9.15
N LEU A 72 -6.95 3.22 -9.26
CA LEU A 72 -6.51 2.37 -10.38
C LEU A 72 -6.81 0.90 -10.13
N ASP A 73 -6.56 0.43 -8.92
CA ASP A 73 -6.78 -0.95 -8.51
C ASP A 73 -6.97 -1.04 -7.00
N TRP A 74 -7.68 -2.07 -6.55
CA TRP A 74 -7.75 -2.39 -5.14
C TRP A 74 -8.01 -3.88 -4.96
N LYS A 75 -7.42 -4.45 -3.90
CA LYS A 75 -7.63 -5.85 -3.57
C LYS A 75 -7.64 -6.05 -2.07
N VAL A 76 -8.54 -6.92 -1.63
CA VAL A 76 -8.60 -7.42 -0.27
C VAL A 76 -8.26 -8.90 -0.32
N PHE A 77 -7.33 -9.29 0.54
CA PHE A 77 -6.94 -10.65 0.82
C PHE A 77 -7.60 -11.06 2.12
N ASN A 78 -8.25 -12.20 2.09
CA ASN A 78 -8.77 -12.83 3.29
C ASN A 78 -8.02 -14.14 3.46
N GLU A 79 -7.37 -14.34 4.60
CA GLU A 79 -6.62 -15.58 4.88
C GLU A 79 -7.54 -16.83 4.95
N TYR A 80 -8.86 -16.64 4.84
CA TYR A 80 -9.84 -17.71 4.64
C TYR A 80 -9.85 -18.37 3.23
N SER A 81 -8.99 -17.94 2.30
CA SER A 81 -8.89 -18.55 0.96
C SER A 81 -7.69 -19.49 0.77
N ARG A 82 -7.17 -20.04 1.87
CA ARG A 82 -6.27 -21.21 1.88
C ARG A 82 -6.90 -22.40 2.62
N GLN A 83 -8.15 -22.78 2.33
CA GLN A 83 -8.65 -24.15 2.49
C GLN A 83 -9.69 -24.46 1.42
#